data_AF-A0A9Q1QYB0-F1
#
_entry.id   AF-A0A9Q1QYB0-F1
#
_cell.length_a   1.000
_cell.length_b   1.000
_cell.length_c   1.000
_cell.angle_alpha   90.00
_cell.angle_beta   90.00
_cell.angle_gamma   90.00
#
_symmetry.space_group_name_H-M   'P 1'
#
loop_
_entity.id
_entity.type
_entity.pdbx_description
1 polymer ?
#
loop_
_entity_poly.entity_id
_entity_poly.type
_entity_poly.pdbx_seq_one_letter_code
_entity_poly.pdbx_strand_id
1 'polypeptide(L)'
;MQRLRVPGLKFGKFNFCCCNVSVQFLGWKLKRECMMVEDELAMMNPEHKDYEAETESEKEDEQIVKLAEPSKNAVYDWDGLFDELRDIGCPDGVDRTNRLNIDKEEQEEVNVKDDCARELSFLMQALDAVRQDYLNFQSKGEPFLRPGNYYGEMVKPDSHMVKVKGKLLACMRKIQEDAERRKARENKKLAEEVQAQKMKERAKQKKQEIESVKKWRKQSGLDLAFDKDGTKP
;
A
#
# COMPACT_ATOMS: atom_id res chain seq x y z
N MET A 1 -40.10 -3.16 53.24
CA MET A 1 -38.67 -3.50 53.32
C MET A 1 -38.13 -3.64 51.90
N GLN A 2 -36.99 -2.98 51.65
CA GLN A 2 -36.03 -3.18 50.55
C GLN A 2 -36.50 -2.92 49.10
N ARG A 3 -36.36 -1.64 48.72
CA ARG A 3 -36.00 -1.26 47.34
C ARG A 3 -34.57 -1.71 47.08
N LEU A 4 -34.35 -2.52 46.05
CA LEU A 4 -33.02 -2.69 45.47
C LEU A 4 -32.94 -1.93 44.15
N ARG A 5 -31.93 -1.08 44.11
CA ARG A 5 -31.54 -0.14 43.07
C ARG A 5 -30.42 -0.83 42.29
N VAL A 6 -30.56 -1.00 40.98
CA VAL A 6 -29.42 -1.29 40.10
C VAL A 6 -29.45 -0.30 38.93
N PRO A 7 -28.33 0.35 38.57
CA PRO A 7 -28.33 1.58 37.77
C PRO A 7 -28.03 1.34 36.29
N GLY A 8 -28.69 2.16 35.45
CA GLY A 8 -28.09 2.85 34.30
C GLY A 8 -27.33 2.03 33.26
N LEU A 9 -28.04 1.53 32.24
CA LEU A 9 -27.50 1.48 30.89
C LEU A 9 -28.03 2.68 30.11
N LYS A 10 -27.13 3.64 29.88
CA LYS A 10 -27.34 4.75 28.95
C LYS A 10 -27.38 4.15 27.54
N PHE A 11 -28.54 4.25 26.88
CA PHE A 11 -28.63 4.09 25.43
C PHE A 11 -27.75 5.18 24.79
N GLY A 12 -26.59 4.75 24.30
CA GLY A 12 -25.74 5.58 23.47
C GLY A 12 -26.48 5.93 22.19
N LYS A 13 -26.68 7.23 21.98
CA LYS A 13 -27.14 7.80 20.71
C LYS A 13 -26.19 7.34 19.60
N PHE A 14 -26.62 6.40 18.77
CA PHE A 14 -26.00 6.16 17.48
C PHE A 14 -26.37 7.34 16.58
N ASN A 15 -25.48 8.33 16.50
CA ASN A 15 -25.53 9.35 15.48
C ASN A 15 -25.21 8.68 14.14
N PHE A 16 -26.26 8.33 13.40
CA PHE A 16 -26.18 8.08 11.97
C PHE A 16 -25.89 9.42 11.30
N CYS A 17 -24.61 9.72 11.06
CA CYS A 17 -24.24 10.82 10.18
C CYS A 17 -24.50 10.36 8.74
N CYS A 18 -25.71 10.65 8.25
CA CYS A 18 -25.99 10.71 6.82
C CYS A 18 -25.19 11.87 6.22
N CYS A 19 -23.91 11.66 5.91
CA CYS A 19 -23.24 12.46 4.90
C CYS A 19 -23.68 11.94 3.53
N ASN A 20 -24.78 12.52 3.09
CA ASN A 20 -25.26 12.53 1.72
C ASN A 20 -24.17 13.15 0.84
N VAL A 21 -23.36 12.34 0.16
CA VAL A 21 -22.46 12.82 -0.90
C VAL A 21 -23.01 12.31 -2.22
N SER A 22 -23.85 13.16 -2.79
CA SER A 22 -24.23 13.13 -4.20
C SER A 22 -22.98 13.13 -5.07
N VAL A 23 -22.71 12.01 -5.74
CA VAL A 23 -21.67 11.90 -6.76
C VAL A 23 -22.16 12.63 -8.01
N GLN A 24 -21.84 13.92 -8.12
CA GLN A 24 -21.92 14.63 -9.39
C GLN A 24 -20.65 14.34 -10.19
N PHE A 25 -20.85 13.58 -11.26
CA PHE A 25 -19.94 13.38 -12.37
C PHE A 25 -19.61 14.73 -13.02
N LEU A 26 -18.41 15.26 -12.76
CA LEU A 26 -17.79 16.29 -13.59
C LEU A 26 -16.32 15.94 -13.74
N GLY A 27 -15.97 15.58 -14.98
CA GLY A 27 -14.72 14.97 -15.35
C GLY A 27 -13.51 15.88 -15.15
N TRP A 28 -12.44 15.29 -14.62
CA TRP A 28 -11.08 15.81 -14.73
C TRP A 28 -10.23 14.81 -15.50
N LYS A 29 -9.91 15.22 -16.73
CA LYS A 29 -8.95 14.58 -17.63
C LYS A 29 -7.56 14.71 -17.01
N LEU A 30 -7.14 13.68 -16.28
CA LEU A 30 -5.84 13.63 -15.61
C LEU A 30 -4.75 13.39 -16.67
N LYS A 31 -4.24 14.47 -17.26
CA LYS A 31 -3.03 14.43 -18.08
C LYS A 31 -1.82 14.36 -17.14
N ARG A 32 -1.48 13.14 -16.70
CA ARG A 32 -0.28 12.86 -15.93
C ARG A 32 0.89 12.71 -16.90
N GLU A 33 1.44 13.83 -17.35
CA GLU A 33 2.78 13.86 -17.93
C GLU A 33 3.78 13.74 -16.78
N CYS A 34 4.16 12.50 -16.44
CA CYS A 34 5.39 12.25 -15.71
C CYS A 34 6.55 12.48 -16.68
N MET A 35 7.11 13.68 -16.69
CA MET A 35 8.48 13.89 -17.15
C MET A 35 9.38 13.07 -16.23
N MET A 36 9.80 11.91 -16.71
CA MET A 36 10.98 11.24 -16.17
C MET A 36 12.17 12.10 -16.57
N VAL A 37 12.75 12.80 -15.61
CA VAL A 37 14.05 13.45 -15.81
C VAL A 37 15.07 12.32 -15.89
N GLU A 38 15.72 12.19 -17.04
CA GLU A 38 16.65 11.12 -17.42
C GLU A 38 17.94 11.06 -16.57
N ASP A 39 18.05 11.88 -15.51
CA ASP A 39 19.24 11.99 -14.64
C ASP A 39 19.23 11.05 -13.41
N GLU A 40 18.20 10.23 -13.18
CA GLU A 40 18.16 9.33 -12.02
C GLU A 40 18.96 8.02 -12.16
N LEU A 41 19.58 7.74 -13.32
CA LEU A 41 20.31 6.50 -13.56
C LEU A 41 21.80 6.54 -13.12
N ALA A 42 22.36 7.71 -12.80
CA ALA A 42 23.82 7.88 -12.69
C ALA A 42 24.39 7.91 -11.25
N MET A 43 23.59 7.75 -10.20
CA MET A 43 24.05 7.88 -8.80
C MET A 43 23.70 6.68 -7.90
N MET A 44 23.60 5.48 -8.48
CA MET A 44 23.80 4.21 -7.76
C MET A 44 25.30 3.87 -7.80
N ASN A 45 26.03 4.15 -6.73
CA ASN A 45 27.37 3.62 -6.55
C ASN A 45 27.27 2.09 -6.29
N PRO A 46 28.05 1.22 -6.97
CA PRO A 46 27.78 -0.22 -7.06
C PRO A 46 28.46 -1.06 -5.95
N GLU A 47 28.77 -0.48 -4.80
CA GLU A 47 29.49 -1.17 -3.73
C GLU A 47 28.64 -1.27 -2.45
N HIS A 48 27.74 -2.24 -2.43
CA HIS A 48 27.32 -2.89 -1.19
C HIS A 48 27.14 -4.39 -1.46
N LYS A 49 28.27 -5.05 -1.79
CA LYS A 49 28.43 -6.48 -1.59
C LYS A 49 28.39 -6.73 -0.09
N ASP A 50 27.23 -7.12 0.42
CA ASP A 50 27.03 -7.90 1.67
C ASP A 50 25.57 -8.39 1.76
N TYR A 51 24.93 -8.62 0.60
CA TYR A 51 23.76 -9.48 0.53
C TYR A 51 24.21 -10.76 -0.17
N GLU A 52 24.76 -11.70 0.60
CA GLU A 52 24.59 -13.09 0.18
C GLU A 52 23.09 -13.36 0.29
N ALA A 53 22.40 -13.16 -0.84
CA ALA A 53 21.20 -13.90 -1.09
C ALA A 53 21.67 -15.36 -1.16
N GLU A 54 21.55 -16.10 -0.07
CA GLU A 54 21.28 -17.52 -0.16
C GLU A 54 19.95 -17.65 -0.90
N THR A 55 20.02 -17.55 -2.22
CA THR A 55 19.09 -18.20 -3.11
C THR A 55 19.32 -19.68 -2.88
N GLU A 56 18.65 -20.26 -1.89
CA GLU A 56 17.97 -21.52 -2.14
C GLU A 56 17.00 -21.25 -3.30
N SER A 57 17.56 -21.26 -4.51
CA SER A 57 16.79 -21.43 -5.72
C SER A 57 16.32 -22.87 -5.68
N GLU A 58 15.26 -23.12 -4.92
CA GLU A 58 14.28 -24.05 -5.43
C GLU A 58 13.86 -23.44 -6.77
N LYS A 59 14.40 -24.04 -7.85
CA LYS A 59 13.84 -23.87 -9.18
C LYS A 59 12.43 -24.45 -9.05
N GLU A 60 11.49 -23.61 -8.67
CA GLU A 60 10.11 -23.81 -9.05
C GLU A 60 10.13 -23.71 -10.56
N ASP A 61 10.44 -24.82 -11.22
CA ASP A 61 10.08 -25.01 -12.61
C ASP A 61 8.62 -24.60 -12.67
N GLU A 62 8.32 -23.53 -13.43
CA GLU A 62 6.98 -23.28 -13.91
C GLU A 62 6.60 -24.50 -14.76
N GLN A 63 6.24 -25.59 -14.09
CA GLN A 63 5.48 -26.68 -14.65
C GLN A 63 4.12 -26.07 -14.93
N ILE A 64 4.04 -25.35 -16.04
CA ILE A 64 2.84 -25.30 -16.83
C ILE A 64 2.52 -26.78 -17.06
N VAL A 65 1.65 -27.33 -16.21
CA VAL A 65 1.07 -28.64 -16.40
C VAL A 65 0.45 -28.55 -17.79
N LYS A 66 1.14 -29.08 -18.80
CA LYS A 66 0.58 -29.21 -20.13
C LYS A 66 -0.65 -30.07 -19.93
N LEU A 67 -1.82 -29.43 -19.96
CA LEU A 67 -3.10 -30.11 -19.94
C LEU A 67 -2.99 -31.24 -20.95
N ALA A 68 -3.17 -32.47 -20.48
CA ALA A 68 -3.06 -33.64 -21.32
C ALA A 68 -4.05 -33.46 -22.47
N GLU A 69 -3.52 -33.28 -23.68
CA GLU A 69 -4.38 -33.16 -24.85
C GLU A 69 -5.18 -34.45 -24.97
N PRO A 70 -6.52 -34.36 -25.11
CA PRO A 70 -7.35 -35.55 -25.17
C PRO A 70 -6.87 -36.44 -26.33
N SER A 71 -6.93 -37.76 -26.11
CA SER A 71 -6.55 -38.70 -27.17
C SER A 71 -7.36 -38.41 -28.42
N LYS A 72 -6.79 -38.64 -29.60
CA LYS A 72 -7.47 -38.42 -30.89
C LYS A 72 -8.77 -39.24 -31.04
N ASN A 73 -8.98 -40.25 -30.20
CA ASN A 73 -10.15 -41.12 -30.16
C ASN A 73 -11.15 -40.74 -29.04
N ALA A 74 -10.91 -39.66 -28.29
CA ALA A 74 -11.82 -39.23 -27.24
C ALA A 74 -13.13 -38.74 -27.89
N VAL A 75 -14.20 -39.49 -27.66
CA VAL A 75 -15.56 -39.09 -28.02
C VAL A 75 -16.17 -38.38 -26.82
N TYR A 76 -16.76 -37.21 -27.07
CA TYR A 76 -17.47 -36.47 -26.04
C TYR A 76 -18.82 -37.16 -25.77
N ASP A 77 -18.89 -37.98 -24.72
CA ASP A 77 -20.11 -38.64 -24.26
C ASP A 77 -20.75 -37.85 -23.10
N TRP A 78 -21.77 -37.05 -23.41
CA TRP A 78 -22.49 -36.28 -22.40
C TRP A 78 -23.29 -37.17 -21.46
N ASP A 79 -23.88 -38.26 -21.95
CA ASP A 79 -24.81 -39.09 -21.18
C ASP A 79 -24.05 -39.89 -20.13
N GLY A 80 -22.91 -40.49 -20.52
CA GLY A 80 -22.02 -41.17 -19.57
C GLY A 80 -21.46 -40.24 -18.49
N LEU A 81 -21.16 -38.98 -18.83
CA LEU A 81 -20.73 -37.98 -17.86
C LEU A 81 -21.84 -37.65 -16.83
N PHE A 82 -23.08 -37.53 -17.26
CA PHE A 82 -24.21 -37.27 -16.36
C PHE A 82 -24.54 -38.47 -15.47
N ASP A 83 -24.42 -39.69 -15.99
CA ASP A 83 -24.62 -40.90 -15.21
C ASP A 83 -23.56 -41.04 -14.11
N GLU A 84 -22.28 -40.83 -14.43
CA GLU A 84 -21.21 -40.84 -13.44
C GLU A 84 -21.33 -39.68 -12.44
N LEU A 85 -21.75 -38.49 -12.90
CA LEU A 85 -22.00 -37.35 -12.00
C LEU A 85 -23.12 -37.65 -11.00
N ARG A 86 -24.13 -38.43 -11.40
CA ARG A 86 -25.20 -38.87 -10.49
C ARG A 86 -24.67 -39.84 -9.44
N ASP A 87 -23.72 -40.70 -9.81
CA ASP A 87 -23.13 -41.70 -8.92
C ASP A 87 -22.14 -41.08 -7.93
N ILE A 88 -21.35 -40.10 -8.36
CA ILE A 88 -20.37 -39.38 -7.51
C ILE A 88 -21.04 -38.23 -6.72
N GLY A 89 -22.13 -37.68 -7.26
CA GLY A 89 -22.78 -36.47 -6.78
C GLY A 89 -23.22 -36.54 -5.32
N CYS A 90 -22.87 -35.51 -4.55
CA CYS A 90 -23.36 -35.38 -3.18
C CYS A 90 -24.85 -34.98 -3.20
N PRO A 91 -25.75 -35.66 -2.44
CA PRO A 91 -27.18 -35.41 -2.50
C PRO A 91 -27.56 -33.96 -2.16
N ASP A 92 -28.56 -33.43 -2.85
CA ASP A 92 -28.96 -32.01 -2.78
C ASP A 92 -29.60 -31.59 -1.45
N GLY A 93 -30.04 -32.57 -0.64
CA GLY A 93 -30.69 -32.32 0.65
C GLY A 93 -29.75 -32.19 1.86
N VAL A 94 -28.43 -32.20 1.64
CA VAL A 94 -27.45 -32.09 2.72
C VAL A 94 -27.32 -30.63 3.17
N ASP A 95 -27.31 -30.41 4.48
CA ASP A 95 -27.12 -29.07 5.03
C ASP A 95 -25.79 -28.45 4.55
N ARG A 96 -25.83 -27.14 4.27
CA ARG A 96 -24.71 -26.38 3.73
C ARG A 96 -23.46 -26.45 4.61
N THR A 97 -23.62 -26.66 5.92
CA THR A 97 -22.50 -26.85 6.87
C THR A 97 -21.64 -28.07 6.53
N ASN A 98 -22.21 -29.11 5.91
CA ASN A 98 -21.44 -30.30 5.51
C ASN A 98 -20.84 -30.15 4.11
N ARG A 99 -21.46 -29.35 3.23
CA ARG A 99 -21.01 -29.14 1.85
C ARG A 99 -19.87 -28.10 1.76
N LEU A 100 -19.97 -27.00 2.53
CA LEU A 100 -18.99 -25.90 2.60
C LEU A 100 -18.50 -25.37 1.24
N ASN A 101 -19.32 -25.48 0.19
CA ASN A 101 -19.03 -24.96 -1.14
C ASN A 101 -19.90 -23.74 -1.42
N ILE A 102 -19.31 -22.76 -2.10
CA ILE A 102 -20.01 -21.59 -2.64
C ILE A 102 -19.71 -21.50 -4.11
N ASP A 103 -20.74 -21.69 -4.91
CA ASP A 103 -20.67 -21.55 -6.35
C ASP A 103 -20.98 -20.09 -6.71
N LYS A 104 -20.17 -19.51 -7.59
CA LYS A 104 -20.39 -18.17 -8.16
C LYS A 104 -20.62 -18.33 -9.66
N GLU A 105 -21.82 -17.97 -10.11
CA GLU A 105 -22.23 -18.13 -11.52
C GLU A 105 -21.62 -17.04 -12.42
N GLU A 106 -21.30 -15.87 -11.87
CA GLU A 106 -20.76 -14.74 -12.63
C GLU A 106 -19.23 -14.68 -12.54
N GLN A 107 -18.58 -14.87 -13.69
CA GLN A 107 -17.14 -14.69 -13.86
C GLN A 107 -16.87 -13.31 -14.48
N GLU A 108 -15.98 -12.55 -13.83
CA GLU A 108 -15.48 -11.29 -14.40
C GLU A 108 -14.45 -11.61 -15.48
N GLU A 109 -14.62 -11.05 -16.68
CA GLU A 109 -13.65 -11.23 -17.77
C GLU A 109 -12.37 -10.47 -17.45
N VAL A 110 -11.34 -11.19 -17.00
CA VAL A 110 -10.02 -10.62 -16.70
C VAL A 110 -9.02 -11.02 -17.78
N ASN A 111 -8.15 -10.08 -18.15
CA ASN A 111 -7.05 -10.36 -19.07
C ASN A 111 -6.06 -11.37 -18.45
N VAL A 112 -5.92 -12.53 -19.09
CA VAL A 112 -5.07 -13.64 -18.61
C VAL A 112 -3.61 -13.23 -18.44
N LYS A 113 -3.11 -12.25 -19.20
CA LYS A 113 -1.69 -11.83 -19.16
C LYS A 113 -1.37 -10.80 -18.08
N ASP A 114 -2.37 -10.22 -17.43
CA ASP A 114 -2.17 -9.28 -16.33
C ASP A 114 -2.36 -10.02 -15.01
N ASP A 115 -1.25 -10.49 -14.44
CA ASP A 115 -1.27 -11.25 -13.20
C ASP A 115 -1.85 -10.42 -12.04
N CYS A 116 -1.57 -9.12 -11.96
CA CYS A 116 -2.04 -8.30 -10.84
C CYS A 116 -3.57 -8.18 -10.82
N ALA A 117 -4.18 -7.97 -12.00
CA ALA A 117 -5.63 -7.91 -12.14
C ALA A 117 -6.27 -9.28 -11.88
N ARG A 118 -5.62 -10.37 -12.30
CA ARG A 118 -6.09 -11.74 -12.09
C ARG A 118 -6.05 -12.17 -10.62
N GLU A 119 -4.97 -11.86 -9.91
CA GLU A 119 -4.90 -12.13 -8.47
C GLU A 119 -5.95 -11.34 -7.67
N LEU A 120 -6.24 -10.11 -8.11
CA LEU A 120 -7.29 -9.30 -7.48
C LEU A 120 -8.68 -9.91 -7.66
N SER A 121 -9.01 -10.44 -8.84
CA SER A 121 -10.31 -11.07 -9.07
C SER A 121 -10.47 -12.36 -8.27
N PHE A 122 -9.42 -13.19 -8.17
CA PHE A 122 -9.41 -14.37 -7.31
C PHE A 122 -9.61 -14.01 -5.84
N LEU A 123 -8.94 -12.97 -5.36
CA LEU A 123 -9.11 -12.47 -4.00
C LEU A 123 -10.55 -12.00 -3.75
N MET A 124 -11.13 -11.23 -4.67
CA MET A 124 -12.51 -10.74 -4.55
C MET A 124 -13.53 -11.87 -4.55
N GLN A 125 -13.36 -12.87 -5.43
CA GLN A 125 -14.21 -14.06 -5.46
C GLN A 125 -14.16 -14.83 -4.13
N ALA A 126 -12.96 -15.09 -3.61
CA ALA A 126 -12.80 -15.79 -2.34
C ALA A 126 -13.38 -14.99 -1.17
N LEU A 127 -13.21 -13.67 -1.18
CA LEU A 127 -13.72 -12.79 -0.13
C LEU A 127 -15.25 -12.77 -0.11
N ASP A 128 -15.89 -12.67 -1.27
CA ASP A 128 -17.36 -12.72 -1.37
C ASP A 128 -17.92 -14.07 -0.93
N ALA A 129 -17.25 -15.18 -1.27
CA ALA A 129 -17.62 -16.50 -0.76
C ALA A 129 -17.55 -16.52 0.78
N VAL A 130 -16.41 -16.13 1.37
CA VAL A 130 -16.25 -16.10 2.83
C VAL A 130 -17.32 -15.23 3.51
N ARG A 131 -17.72 -14.11 2.90
CA ARG A 131 -18.81 -13.27 3.43
C ARG A 131 -20.16 -14.00 3.46
N GLN A 132 -20.50 -14.71 2.39
CA GLN A 132 -21.75 -15.47 2.33
C GLN A 132 -21.78 -16.57 3.39
N ASP A 133 -20.67 -17.33 3.52
CA ASP A 133 -20.58 -18.37 4.54
C ASP A 133 -20.59 -17.81 5.95
N TYR A 134 -19.94 -16.67 6.19
CA TYR A 134 -19.99 -15.99 7.47
C TYR A 134 -21.44 -15.67 7.90
N LEU A 135 -22.28 -15.17 6.99
CA LEU A 135 -23.69 -14.91 7.26
C LEU A 135 -24.46 -16.20 7.56
N ASN A 136 -24.17 -17.27 6.83
CA ASN A 136 -24.78 -18.58 7.06
C ASN A 136 -24.44 -19.12 8.45
N PHE A 137 -23.16 -19.14 8.82
CA PHE A 137 -22.73 -19.58 10.16
C PHE A 137 -23.31 -18.72 11.27
N GLN A 138 -23.39 -17.40 11.07
CA GLN A 138 -23.99 -16.48 12.03
C GLN A 138 -25.49 -16.78 12.23
N SER A 139 -26.23 -17.08 11.16
CA SER A 139 -27.65 -17.44 11.25
C SER A 139 -27.90 -18.74 12.03
N LYS A 140 -26.95 -19.68 11.97
CA LYS A 140 -26.99 -20.96 12.68
C LYS A 140 -26.46 -20.88 14.12
N GLY A 141 -25.72 -19.81 14.44
CA GLY A 141 -25.08 -19.65 15.74
C GLY A 141 -23.83 -20.50 15.94
N GLU A 142 -23.18 -20.93 14.85
CA GLU A 142 -21.95 -21.73 14.91
C GLU A 142 -20.70 -20.84 15.05
N PRO A 143 -19.72 -21.22 15.89
CA PRO A 143 -18.50 -20.44 16.06
C PRO A 143 -17.57 -20.60 14.84
N PHE A 144 -17.37 -19.51 14.09
CA PHE A 144 -16.51 -19.49 12.92
C PHE A 144 -15.06 -19.07 13.22
N LEU A 145 -14.86 -18.11 14.13
CA LEU A 145 -13.54 -17.55 14.39
C LEU A 145 -12.72 -18.45 15.30
N ARG A 146 -11.45 -18.67 14.94
CA ARG A 146 -10.49 -19.34 15.82
C ARG A 146 -10.30 -18.52 17.10
N PRO A 147 -10.57 -19.10 18.28
CA PRO A 147 -10.30 -18.43 19.55
C PRO A 147 -8.80 -18.16 19.74
N GLY A 148 -8.44 -17.00 20.28
CA GLY A 148 -7.03 -16.64 20.51
C GLY A 148 -6.30 -17.57 21.48
N ASN A 149 -7.04 -18.26 22.35
CA ASN A 149 -6.49 -19.18 23.36
C ASN A 149 -6.43 -20.65 22.89
N TYR A 150 -6.78 -20.94 21.63
CA TYR A 150 -6.77 -22.30 21.09
C TYR A 150 -5.45 -22.58 20.36
N TYR A 151 -4.48 -23.21 21.02
CA TYR A 151 -3.20 -23.60 20.42
C TYR A 151 -3.32 -25.03 19.84
N GLY A 152 -3.36 -25.13 18.51
CA GLY A 152 -3.32 -26.39 17.77
C GLY A 152 -2.20 -26.36 16.73
N GLU A 153 -1.89 -27.50 16.14
CA GLU A 153 -0.91 -27.59 15.06
C GLU A 153 -1.39 -26.77 13.85
N MET A 154 -0.49 -25.93 13.34
CA MET A 154 -0.74 -25.07 12.18
C MET A 154 -0.06 -25.65 10.95
N VAL A 155 -0.62 -25.38 9.77
CA VAL A 155 -0.05 -25.80 8.48
C VAL A 155 1.41 -25.36 8.34
N LYS A 156 1.76 -24.18 8.88
CA LYS A 156 3.13 -23.67 8.90
C LYS A 156 3.63 -23.58 10.35
N PRO A 157 4.82 -24.11 10.68
CA PRO A 157 5.36 -24.03 12.03
C PRO A 157 5.79 -22.59 12.37
N ASP A 158 5.78 -22.27 13.66
CA ASP A 158 6.16 -20.93 14.15
C ASP A 158 7.60 -20.55 13.76
N SER A 159 8.52 -21.52 13.70
CA SER A 159 9.90 -21.32 13.24
C SER A 159 9.97 -20.74 11.83
N HIS A 160 9.08 -21.19 10.93
CA HIS A 160 8.96 -20.65 9.58
C HIS A 160 8.36 -19.25 9.59
N MET A 161 7.31 -19.01 10.39
CA MET A 161 6.67 -17.69 10.48
C MET A 161 7.57 -16.61 11.08
N VAL A 162 8.48 -16.97 11.98
CA VAL A 162 9.53 -16.06 12.49
C VAL A 162 10.46 -15.60 11.36
N LYS A 163 10.84 -16.50 10.45
CA LYS A 163 11.66 -16.15 9.27
C LYS A 163 10.91 -15.18 8.34
N VAL A 164 9.64 -15.45 8.05
CA VAL A 164 8.79 -14.57 7.22
C VAL A 164 8.66 -13.18 7.85
N LYS A 165 8.39 -13.11 9.16
CA LYS A 165 8.32 -11.86 9.90
C LYS A 165 9.65 -11.10 9.87
N GLY A 166 10.77 -11.80 9.98
CA GLY A 166 12.12 -11.23 9.84
C GLY A 166 12.32 -10.55 8.48
N LYS A 167 11.92 -11.21 7.39
CA LYS A 167 11.99 -10.64 6.01
C LYS A 167 11.11 -9.39 5.87
N LEU A 168 9.90 -9.40 6.42
CA LEU A 168 9.00 -8.24 6.39
C LEU A 168 9.59 -7.04 7.14
N LEU A 169 10.10 -7.23 8.35
CA LEU A 169 10.73 -6.16 9.13
C LEU A 169 11.98 -5.61 8.45
N ALA A 170 12.79 -6.47 7.83
CA ALA A 170 13.93 -6.04 7.05
C ALA A 170 13.52 -5.19 5.83
N CYS A 171 12.45 -5.57 5.13
CA CYS A 171 11.90 -4.81 4.01
C CYS A 171 11.39 -3.43 4.46
N MET A 172 10.63 -3.38 5.56
CA MET A 172 10.14 -2.12 6.14
C MET A 172 11.30 -1.20 6.52
N ARG A 173 12.36 -1.74 7.13
CA ARG A 173 13.56 -0.97 7.49
C ARG A 173 14.24 -0.36 6.28
N LYS A 174 14.42 -1.13 5.19
CA LYS A 174 15.00 -0.64 3.93
C LYS A 174 14.19 0.52 3.33
N ILE A 175 12.86 0.38 3.28
CA ILE A 175 11.97 1.44 2.77
C ILE A 175 12.11 2.72 3.61
N GLN A 176 12.19 2.57 4.93
CA GLN A 176 12.34 3.71 5.83
C GLN A 176 13.71 4.39 5.65
N GLU A 177 14.80 3.62 5.58
CA GLU A 177 16.15 4.13 5.36
C GLU A 177 16.25 4.90 4.02
N ASP A 178 15.63 4.38 2.96
CA ASP A 178 15.61 5.06 1.66
C ASP A 178 14.77 6.34 1.69
N ALA A 179 13.63 6.33 2.40
CA ALA A 179 12.82 7.53 2.59
C ALA A 179 13.57 8.60 3.42
N GLU A 180 14.29 8.20 4.46
CA GLU A 180 15.14 9.09 5.26
C GLU A 180 16.31 9.64 4.45
N ARG A 181 16.92 8.81 3.59
CA ARG A 181 17.98 9.24 2.67
C ARG A 181 17.47 10.26 1.65
N ARG A 182 16.27 10.08 1.09
CA ARG A 182 15.62 11.05 0.20
C ARG A 182 15.35 12.38 0.93
N LYS A 183 14.76 12.32 2.12
CA LYS A 183 14.54 13.51 2.97
C LYS A 183 15.83 14.23 3.31
N ALA A 184 16.91 13.50 3.61
CA ALA A 184 18.22 14.09 3.91
C ALA A 184 18.81 14.83 2.69
N ARG A 185 18.61 14.31 1.48
CA ARG A 185 19.02 14.99 0.23
C ARG A 185 18.21 16.27 -0.01
N GLU A 186 16.89 16.22 0.18
CA GLU A 186 16.01 17.38 0.06
C GLU A 186 16.35 18.47 1.08
N ASN A 187 16.55 18.08 2.34
CA ASN A 187 16.92 19.00 3.41
C ASN A 187 18.26 19.70 3.13
N LYS A 188 19.23 19.01 2.54
CA LYS A 188 20.51 19.62 2.12
C LYS A 188 20.30 20.67 1.03
N LYS A 189 19.53 20.36 -0.01
CA LYS A 189 19.21 21.32 -1.10
C LYS A 189 18.49 22.56 -0.55
N LEU A 190 17.50 22.36 0.32
CA LEU A 190 16.77 23.47 0.95
C LEU A 190 17.67 24.30 1.86
N ALA A 191 18.58 23.68 2.62
CA ALA A 191 19.52 24.39 3.47
C ALA A 191 20.47 25.30 2.65
N GLU A 192 20.98 24.79 1.52
CA GLU A 192 21.81 25.57 0.59
C GLU A 192 21.06 26.76 0.00
N GLU A 193 19.81 26.54 -0.44
CA GLU A 193 18.98 27.61 -0.98
C GLU A 193 18.67 28.68 0.09
N VAL A 194 18.28 28.26 1.30
CA VAL A 194 18.02 29.16 2.42
C VAL A 194 19.27 29.96 2.78
N GLN A 195 20.46 29.34 2.75
CA GLN A 195 21.71 30.04 3.00
C GLN A 195 21.98 31.08 1.90
N ALA A 196 21.79 30.74 0.63
CA ALA A 196 21.95 31.67 -0.49
C ALA A 196 20.94 32.83 -0.43
N GLN A 197 19.68 32.56 -0.10
CA GLN A 197 18.64 33.58 0.07
C GLN A 197 18.98 34.52 1.23
N LYS A 198 19.38 34.00 2.40
CA LYS A 198 19.83 34.82 3.54
C LYS A 198 21.01 35.71 3.19
N MET A 199 21.99 35.23 2.42
CA MET A 199 23.12 36.05 1.97
C MET A 199 22.68 37.17 1.01
N LYS A 200 21.75 36.88 0.09
CA LYS A 200 21.14 37.90 -0.79
C LYS A 200 20.36 38.94 0.01
N GLU A 201 19.57 38.53 0.99
CA GLU A 201 18.81 39.43 1.87
C GLU A 201 19.72 40.33 2.69
N ARG A 202 20.76 39.77 3.33
CA ARG A 202 21.77 40.55 4.07
C ARG A 202 22.47 41.58 3.19
N ALA A 203 22.81 41.21 1.96
CA ALA A 203 23.42 42.14 1.00
C ALA A 203 22.45 43.26 0.59
N LYS A 204 21.16 42.94 0.39
CA LYS A 204 20.11 43.94 0.11
C LYS A 204 19.90 44.89 1.29
N GLN A 205 19.82 44.36 2.51
CA GLN A 205 19.69 45.15 3.74
C GLN A 205 20.87 46.13 3.89
N LYS A 206 22.12 45.67 3.76
CA LYS A 206 23.30 46.54 3.79
C LYS A 206 23.27 47.65 2.73
N LYS A 207 22.82 47.35 1.51
CA LYS A 207 22.68 48.36 0.46
C LYS A 207 21.62 49.41 0.82
N GLN A 208 20.46 48.98 1.30
CA GLN A 208 19.38 49.87 1.75
C GLN A 208 19.82 50.75 2.93
N GLU A 209 20.54 50.20 3.89
CA GLU A 209 21.13 50.94 5.02
C GLU A 209 22.12 52.00 4.52
N ILE A 210 23.06 51.63 3.63
CA ILE A 210 24.01 52.60 3.04
C ILE A 210 23.28 53.70 2.28
N GLU A 211 22.25 53.37 1.49
CA GLU A 211 21.43 54.35 0.78
C GLU A 211 20.67 55.27 1.73
N SER A 212 20.12 54.75 2.83
CA SER A 212 19.45 55.55 3.85
C SER A 212 20.41 56.53 4.53
N VAL A 213 21.62 56.09 4.89
CA VAL A 213 22.67 56.95 5.47
C VAL A 213 23.14 58.00 4.46
N LYS A 214 23.33 57.64 3.19
CA LYS A 214 23.67 58.61 2.13
C LYS A 214 22.57 59.67 1.94
N LYS A 215 21.29 59.26 1.93
CA LYS A 215 20.15 60.18 1.86
C LYS A 215 20.11 61.12 3.07
N TRP A 216 20.34 60.59 4.28
CA TRP A 216 20.45 61.39 5.49
C TRP A 216 21.61 62.39 5.44
N ARG A 217 22.82 61.96 5.06
CA ARG A 217 23.99 62.86 4.88
C ARG A 217 23.69 64.02 3.92
N LYS A 218 23.03 63.72 2.80
CA LYS A 218 22.63 64.72 1.80
C LYS A 218 21.58 65.71 2.32
N GLN A 219 20.68 65.27 3.20
CA GLN A 219 19.68 66.14 3.85
C GLN A 219 20.25 66.97 5.00
N SER A 220 21.26 66.47 5.71
CA SER A 220 21.89 67.16 6.85
C SER A 220 23.03 68.12 6.46
N GLY A 221 23.36 68.24 5.18
CA GLY A 221 24.33 69.24 4.67
C GLY A 221 25.79 69.01 5.06
N LEU A 222 26.16 67.79 5.46
CA LEU A 222 27.51 67.44 5.93
C LEU A 222 28.27 66.62 4.87
N ASP A 223 28.59 67.22 3.72
CA ASP A 223 29.41 66.61 2.67
C ASP A 223 30.90 66.84 2.96
N LEU A 224 31.48 66.03 3.86
CA LEU A 224 32.94 65.89 3.96
C LEU A 224 33.40 64.81 2.99
N ALA A 225 34.07 65.25 1.93
CA ALA A 225 34.76 64.40 0.96
C ALA A 225 35.86 63.59 1.67
N PHE A 226 35.68 62.27 1.75
CA PHE A 226 36.75 61.34 2.09
C PHE A 226 37.13 60.61 0.80
N ASP A 227 38.24 61.04 0.21
CA ASP A 227 38.79 60.49 -1.01
C ASP A 227 39.24 59.04 -0.82
N LYS A 228 39.24 58.35 -1.96
CA LYS A 228 39.68 56.97 -2.13
C LYS A 228 41.18 56.88 -1.81
N ASP A 229 41.53 56.22 -0.71
CA ASP A 229 42.87 55.66 -0.54
C ASP A 229 42.77 54.17 -0.23
N GLY A 230 43.49 53.39 -1.04
CA GLY A 230 43.37 51.94 -1.13
C GLY A 230 44.06 51.18 -0.01
N THR A 231 44.00 49.86 -0.12
CA THR A 231 45.13 48.91 0.02
C THR A 231 44.52 47.50 0.10
N LYS A 232 44.86 46.66 -0.90
CA LYS A 232 44.66 45.21 -0.81
C LYS A 232 45.52 44.67 0.34
N PRO A 233 44.93 43.82 1.18
CA PRO A 233 45.54 42.52 1.50
C PRO A 233 44.88 41.40 0.69
#